data_AF-A0A3V9PU96-F1
#
_entry.id   AF-A0A3V9PU96-F1
#
_cell.length_a   1.000
_cell.length_b   1.000
_cell.length_c   1.000
_cell.angle_alpha   90.00
_cell.angle_beta   90.00
_cell.angle_gamma   90.00
#
_symmetry.space_group_name_H-M   'P 1'
#
loop_
_entity.id
_entity.type
_entity.pdbx_description
1 polymer ?
#
loop_
_entity_poly.entity_id
_entity_poly.type
_entity_poly.pdbx_seq_one_letter_code
_entity_poly.pdbx_strand_id
1 'polypeptide(L)'
;MKFKTNKLSLNLMLAGSLLAASIPAFAVTGDTEQPIHIDSDQQSLDMQGNVVTFTGNVVMTQGTIKINADKVVVTRPGGEQGKEVIDGYGNPATFYQMQDNGKPVKGHASHMHYELAKDFVVLTGNAYLEQLDSNITGDKITYLVKEQKMQAFSEKGKRVTTVLVPSQLQDKNKGQTPAQKKSN
;
A
#
# COMPACT_ATOMS: atom_id res chain seq x y z
N MET A 1 37.23 60.55 51.30
CA MET A 1 36.88 59.14 51.02
C MET A 1 37.41 58.78 49.63
N LYS A 2 38.06 57.63 49.43
CA LYS A 2 38.68 57.23 48.13
C LYS A 2 37.88 56.09 47.51
N PHE A 3 37.67 56.08 46.17
CA PHE A 3 37.33 54.85 45.44
C PHE A 3 37.91 54.77 44.02
N LYS A 4 38.17 53.52 43.62
CA LYS A 4 38.62 52.96 42.32
C LYS A 4 37.88 51.60 42.14
N THR A 5 37.92 50.85 41.03
CA THR A 5 38.85 50.85 39.88
C THR A 5 38.17 50.34 38.60
N ASN A 6 38.28 51.11 37.50
CA ASN A 6 38.62 50.70 36.13
C ASN A 6 38.27 49.28 35.56
N LYS A 7 37.83 49.27 34.29
CA LYS A 7 37.95 48.23 33.22
C LYS A 7 36.97 47.03 33.12
N LEU A 8 36.59 46.79 31.84
CA LEU A 8 36.35 45.52 31.11
C LEU A 8 35.39 44.47 31.76
N SER A 9 34.49 43.81 31.02
CA SER A 9 34.64 43.27 29.67
C SER A 9 33.33 42.68 29.12
N LEU A 10 33.36 42.30 27.83
CA LEU A 10 32.61 41.20 27.20
C LEU A 10 31.06 41.30 27.14
N ASN A 11 30.53 41.35 25.92
CA ASN A 11 29.58 40.33 25.48
C ASN A 11 29.57 40.17 23.96
N LEU A 12 29.20 38.96 23.54
CA LEU A 12 29.62 38.36 22.27
C LEU A 12 28.59 38.53 21.15
N MET A 13 29.03 38.41 19.89
CA MET A 13 28.19 38.49 18.70
C MET A 13 27.02 37.49 18.74
N LEU A 14 25.79 37.96 18.59
CA LEU A 14 24.63 37.09 18.35
C LEU A 14 24.37 36.98 16.84
N ALA A 15 25.23 36.20 16.16
CA ALA A 15 25.01 35.84 14.76
C ALA A 15 23.80 34.89 14.66
N GLY A 16 22.71 35.38 14.08
CA GLY A 16 21.46 34.65 13.94
C GLY A 16 21.54 33.53 12.90
N SER A 17 22.09 32.38 13.29
CA SER A 17 21.98 31.14 12.50
C SER A 17 20.56 30.60 12.59
N LEU A 18 19.69 31.01 11.66
CA LEU A 18 18.50 30.23 11.33
C LEU A 18 18.97 28.89 10.71
N LEU A 19 19.27 27.93 11.58
CA LEU A 19 19.24 26.52 11.21
C LEU A 19 17.78 26.16 10.97
N ALA A 20 17.34 26.38 9.72
CA ALA A 20 16.14 25.75 9.22
C ALA A 20 16.37 24.24 9.29
N ALA A 21 15.86 23.63 10.36
CA ALA A 21 15.80 22.19 10.48
C ALA A 21 14.92 21.67 9.35
N SER A 22 15.57 21.23 8.28
CA SER A 22 14.96 20.44 7.22
C SER A 22 14.48 19.15 7.85
N ILE A 23 13.22 19.15 8.31
CA ILE A 23 12.54 17.96 8.77
C ILE A 23 12.61 16.98 7.59
N PRO A 24 13.24 15.81 7.73
CA PRO A 24 13.19 14.82 6.67
C PRO A 24 11.71 14.47 6.45
N ALA A 25 11.20 14.79 5.27
CA ALA A 25 9.88 14.36 4.84
C ALA A 25 9.96 12.85 4.60
N PHE A 26 9.71 12.08 5.66
CA PHE A 26 9.58 10.63 5.56
C PHE A 26 8.42 10.30 4.61
N ALA A 27 8.64 9.27 3.77
CA ALA A 27 7.74 8.91 2.67
C ALA A 27 6.32 8.57 3.14
N VAL A 28 5.35 8.67 2.24
CA VAL A 28 3.91 8.47 2.53
C VAL A 28 3.58 6.96 2.52
N THR A 29 4.26 6.19 3.36
CA THR A 29 3.90 4.79 3.67
C THR A 29 2.75 4.72 4.70
N GLY A 30 1.85 5.69 4.69
CA GLY A 30 0.86 5.92 5.75
C GLY A 30 -0.32 4.96 5.76
N ASP A 31 -0.56 4.22 4.66
CA ASP A 31 -1.64 3.21 4.56
C ASP A 31 -1.59 2.21 5.71
N THR A 32 -0.40 1.68 6.00
CA THR A 32 -0.20 0.60 6.98
C THR A 32 -0.37 1.07 8.43
N GLU A 33 -0.40 2.39 8.64
CA GLU A 33 -0.71 3.05 9.92
C GLU A 33 -2.21 3.40 10.05
N GLN A 34 -3.00 3.29 8.97
CA GLN A 34 -4.43 3.55 9.02
C GLN A 34 -5.20 2.37 9.65
N PRO A 35 -6.37 2.63 10.26
CA PRO A 35 -7.29 1.58 10.68
C PRO A 35 -7.72 0.69 9.51
N ILE A 36 -7.92 -0.59 9.82
CA ILE A 36 -8.53 -1.55 8.88
C ILE A 36 -10.05 -1.54 9.12
N HIS A 37 -10.79 -1.32 8.05
CA HIS A 37 -12.24 -1.50 8.00
C HIS A 37 -12.57 -2.73 7.15
N ILE A 38 -13.55 -3.52 7.58
CA ILE A 38 -14.04 -4.69 6.83
C ILE A 38 -15.57 -4.69 6.87
N ASP A 39 -16.19 -4.50 5.71
CA ASP A 39 -17.62 -4.62 5.48
C ASP A 39 -17.94 -5.96 4.79
N SER A 40 -19.04 -6.61 5.16
CA SER A 40 -19.45 -7.91 4.62
C SER A 40 -20.90 -8.22 4.97
N ASP A 41 -21.53 -9.15 4.24
CA ASP A 41 -22.89 -9.61 4.53
C ASP A 41 -22.98 -10.39 5.86
N GLN A 42 -21.94 -11.14 6.21
CA GLN A 42 -21.89 -11.99 7.41
C GLN A 42 -20.50 -12.00 8.04
N GLN A 43 -20.45 -12.05 9.37
CA GLN A 43 -19.23 -12.23 10.16
C GLN A 43 -19.36 -13.37 11.18
N SER A 44 -18.25 -14.04 11.48
CA SER A 44 -18.12 -15.06 12.52
C SER A 44 -16.81 -14.85 13.28
N LEU A 45 -16.84 -14.97 14.61
CA LEU A 45 -15.71 -14.74 15.50
C LEU A 45 -15.43 -16.00 16.34
N ASP A 46 -14.24 -16.59 16.14
CA ASP A 46 -13.67 -17.59 17.04
C ASP A 46 -12.69 -16.91 18.01
N MET A 47 -13.15 -16.72 19.25
CA MET A 47 -12.35 -16.12 20.32
C MET A 47 -11.25 -17.05 20.84
N GLN A 48 -11.38 -18.37 20.67
CA GLN A 48 -10.38 -19.34 21.14
C GLN A 48 -9.26 -19.48 20.12
N GLY A 49 -9.60 -19.53 18.82
CA GLY A 49 -8.65 -19.53 17.71
C GLY A 49 -8.01 -18.17 17.41
N ASN A 50 -8.59 -17.06 17.90
CA ASN A 50 -8.27 -15.68 17.47
C ASN A 50 -8.43 -15.49 15.96
N VAL A 51 -9.54 -15.99 15.42
CA VAL A 51 -9.89 -15.94 13.99
C VAL A 51 -11.22 -15.22 13.80
N VAL A 52 -11.26 -14.27 12.87
CA VAL A 52 -12.48 -13.61 12.40
C VAL A 52 -12.69 -13.99 10.93
N THR A 53 -13.88 -14.47 10.58
CA THR A 53 -14.24 -14.81 9.20
C THR A 53 -15.37 -13.92 8.73
N PHE A 54 -15.17 -13.28 7.58
CA PHE A 54 -16.13 -12.43 6.88
C PHE A 54 -16.52 -13.11 5.58
N THR A 55 -17.80 -13.10 5.22
CA THR A 55 -18.33 -13.78 4.02
C THR A 55 -19.46 -12.98 3.38
N GLY A 56 -19.50 -13.01 2.05
CA GLY A 56 -20.47 -12.29 1.23
C GLY A 56 -20.05 -10.84 1.01
N ASN A 57 -19.81 -10.50 -0.27
CA ASN A 57 -19.47 -9.15 -0.75
C ASN A 57 -18.41 -8.43 0.09
N VAL A 58 -17.36 -9.12 0.52
CA VAL A 58 -16.43 -8.61 1.52
C VAL A 58 -15.57 -7.50 0.92
N VAL A 59 -15.57 -6.34 1.56
CA VAL A 59 -14.74 -5.19 1.22
C VAL A 59 -13.89 -4.82 2.42
N MET A 60 -12.58 -4.95 2.29
CA MET A 60 -11.60 -4.50 3.29
C MET A 60 -10.88 -3.25 2.77
N THR A 61 -10.67 -2.26 3.64
CA THR A 61 -9.91 -1.05 3.32
C THR A 61 -8.92 -0.70 4.44
N GLN A 62 -7.77 -0.16 4.05
CA GLN A 62 -6.75 0.38 4.95
C GLN A 62 -6.04 1.55 4.27
N GLY A 63 -6.41 2.78 4.63
CA GLY A 63 -5.96 3.97 3.88
C GLY A 63 -6.41 3.91 2.43
N THR A 64 -5.45 3.88 1.50
CA THR A 64 -5.71 3.69 0.06
C THR A 64 -5.77 2.22 -0.37
N ILE A 65 -5.31 1.28 0.47
CA ILE A 65 -5.42 -0.16 0.20
C ILE A 65 -6.90 -0.54 0.21
N LYS A 66 -7.34 -1.26 -0.82
CA LYS A 66 -8.67 -1.85 -0.91
C LYS A 66 -8.59 -3.28 -1.43
N ILE A 67 -9.26 -4.18 -0.73
CA ILE A 67 -9.36 -5.60 -1.04
C ILE A 67 -10.85 -5.96 -1.17
N ASN A 68 -11.24 -6.66 -2.23
CA ASN A 68 -12.59 -7.22 -2.36
C ASN A 68 -12.52 -8.74 -2.59
N ALA A 69 -13.36 -9.50 -1.90
CA ALA A 69 -13.34 -10.97 -1.91
C ALA A 69 -14.72 -11.58 -1.58
N ASP A 70 -14.93 -12.85 -1.91
CA ASP A 70 -16.13 -13.60 -1.53
C ASP A 70 -16.10 -13.99 -0.03
N LYS A 71 -14.88 -14.21 0.49
CA LYS A 71 -14.58 -14.49 1.90
C LYS A 71 -13.25 -13.85 2.30
N VAL A 72 -13.16 -13.30 3.50
CA VAL A 72 -11.89 -12.90 4.14
C VAL A 72 -11.77 -13.58 5.50
N VAL A 73 -10.60 -14.13 5.80
CA VAL A 73 -10.26 -14.67 7.13
C VAL A 73 -9.14 -13.81 7.71
N VAL A 74 -9.37 -13.24 8.89
CA VAL A 74 -8.37 -12.48 9.65
C VAL A 74 -7.95 -13.33 10.84
N THR A 75 -6.67 -13.69 10.90
CA THR A 75 -6.08 -14.43 12.02
C THR A 75 -5.13 -13.52 12.78
N ARG A 76 -5.09 -13.62 14.11
CA ARG A 76 -4.08 -12.96 14.95
C ARG A 76 -3.15 -13.99 15.62
N PRO A 77 -2.01 -14.35 14.99
CA PRO A 77 -1.06 -15.30 15.55
C PRO A 77 -0.61 -14.91 16.96
N GLY A 78 -0.75 -15.82 17.92
CA GLY A 78 -0.38 -15.58 19.32
C GLY A 78 -1.22 -14.53 20.06
N GLY A 79 -2.29 -14.00 19.46
CA GLY A 79 -3.08 -12.90 20.03
C GLY A 79 -2.40 -11.53 19.99
N GLU A 80 -1.26 -11.38 19.31
CA GLU A 80 -0.49 -10.14 19.24
C GLU A 80 -1.06 -9.15 18.20
N GLN A 81 -1.42 -7.94 18.64
CA GLN A 81 -1.88 -6.86 17.76
C GLN A 81 -0.76 -6.35 16.84
N GLY A 82 -1.08 -6.05 15.58
CA GLY A 82 -0.12 -5.64 14.55
C GLY A 82 0.52 -6.83 13.80
N LYS A 83 0.20 -8.07 14.20
CA LYS A 83 0.63 -9.30 13.51
C LYS A 83 -0.51 -9.99 12.76
N GLU A 84 -1.61 -9.30 12.51
CA GLU A 84 -2.75 -9.83 11.76
C GLU A 84 -2.33 -10.34 10.37
N VAL A 85 -2.90 -11.49 10.02
CA VAL A 85 -2.78 -12.15 8.73
C VAL A 85 -4.17 -12.17 8.09
N ILE A 86 -4.28 -11.71 6.85
CA ILE A 86 -5.55 -11.53 6.15
C ILE A 86 -5.55 -12.38 4.88
N ASP A 87 -6.36 -13.44 4.86
CA ASP A 87 -6.53 -14.37 3.75
C ASP A 87 -7.87 -14.11 3.03
N GLY A 88 -7.81 -13.47 1.86
CA GLY A 88 -8.94 -13.17 0.99
C GLY A 88 -9.10 -14.20 -0.13
N TYR A 89 -10.30 -14.75 -0.29
CA TYR A 89 -10.65 -15.77 -1.27
C TYR A 89 -11.77 -15.26 -2.17
N GLY A 90 -11.65 -15.42 -3.49
CA GLY A 90 -12.73 -15.07 -4.39
C GLY A 90 -12.48 -15.46 -5.84
N ASN A 91 -13.45 -15.16 -6.72
CA ASN A 91 -13.42 -15.57 -8.13
C ASN A 91 -13.52 -14.38 -9.11
N PRO A 92 -12.57 -13.44 -9.12
CA PRO A 92 -11.33 -13.39 -8.33
C PRO A 92 -11.46 -12.48 -7.08
N ALA A 93 -10.59 -12.70 -6.08
CA ALA A 93 -10.28 -11.66 -5.12
C ALA A 93 -9.46 -10.54 -5.80
N THR A 94 -9.68 -9.29 -5.41
CA THR A 94 -9.06 -8.10 -6.02
C THR A 94 -8.29 -7.27 -5.01
N PHE A 95 -7.18 -6.69 -5.44
CA PHE A 95 -6.33 -5.77 -4.68
C PHE A 95 -6.25 -4.42 -5.40
N TYR A 96 -6.20 -3.34 -4.64
CA TYR A 96 -5.96 -1.98 -5.10
C TYR A 96 -5.13 -1.23 -4.07
N GLN A 97 -4.21 -0.37 -4.52
CA GLN A 97 -3.53 0.62 -3.69
C GLN A 97 -3.19 1.86 -4.54
N MET A 98 -3.22 3.06 -3.96
CA MET A 98 -2.63 4.25 -4.56
C MET A 98 -1.21 4.46 -4.00
N GLN A 99 -0.19 4.44 -4.85
CA GLN A 99 1.18 4.73 -4.42
C GLN A 99 1.41 6.23 -4.22
N ASP A 100 2.40 6.59 -3.41
CA ASP A 100 2.88 7.96 -3.13
C ASP A 100 3.12 8.78 -4.41
N ASN A 101 3.53 8.10 -5.49
CA ASN A 101 3.82 8.69 -6.81
C ASN A 101 2.55 8.99 -7.65
N GLY A 102 1.36 8.80 -7.07
CA GLY A 102 0.06 9.03 -7.71
C GLY A 102 -0.35 7.95 -8.72
N LYS A 103 0.34 6.79 -8.77
CA LYS A 103 0.02 5.69 -9.67
C LYS A 103 -0.70 4.58 -8.90
N PRO A 104 -1.87 4.13 -9.36
CA PRO A 104 -2.52 2.98 -8.76
C PRO A 104 -1.80 1.69 -9.13
N VAL A 105 -1.64 0.81 -8.15
CA VAL A 105 -1.40 -0.62 -8.34
C VAL A 105 -2.75 -1.31 -8.20
N LYS A 106 -3.10 -2.20 -9.14
CA LYS A 106 -4.24 -3.10 -9.00
C LYS A 106 -3.80 -4.54 -9.22
N GLY A 107 -4.50 -5.49 -8.64
CA GLY A 107 -4.24 -6.91 -8.87
C GLY A 107 -5.48 -7.76 -8.66
N HIS A 108 -5.42 -9.00 -9.11
CA HIS A 108 -6.44 -10.00 -8.84
C HIS A 108 -5.85 -11.40 -8.82
N ALA A 109 -6.46 -12.30 -8.05
CA ALA A 109 -6.08 -13.70 -7.94
C ALA A 109 -7.22 -14.52 -7.30
N SER A 110 -7.14 -15.85 -7.34
CA SER A 110 -8.08 -16.72 -6.61
C SER A 110 -7.93 -16.61 -5.09
N HIS A 111 -6.69 -16.39 -4.63
CA HIS A 111 -6.34 -16.18 -3.22
C HIS A 111 -5.39 -14.99 -3.06
N MET A 112 -5.63 -14.20 -2.03
CA MET A 112 -4.75 -13.15 -1.54
C MET A 112 -4.40 -13.43 -0.08
N HIS A 113 -3.13 -13.34 0.26
CA HIS A 113 -2.63 -13.39 1.63
C HIS A 113 -1.90 -12.08 1.93
N TYR A 114 -2.23 -11.40 3.03
CA TYR A 114 -1.58 -10.17 3.46
C TYR A 114 -1.09 -10.29 4.92
N GLU A 115 0.23 -10.22 5.12
CA GLU A 115 0.85 -10.15 6.44
C GLU A 115 1.11 -8.69 6.83
N LEU A 116 0.36 -8.14 7.80
CA LEU A 116 0.50 -6.74 8.23
C LEU A 116 1.90 -6.47 8.78
N ALA A 117 2.42 -7.33 9.66
CA ALA A 117 3.72 -7.16 10.32
C ALA A 117 4.93 -7.08 9.36
N LYS A 118 4.76 -7.46 8.09
CA LYS A 118 5.80 -7.44 7.05
C LYS A 118 5.45 -6.54 5.87
N ASP A 119 4.26 -5.94 5.89
CA ASP A 119 3.65 -5.22 4.76
C ASP A 119 3.71 -6.03 3.46
N PHE A 120 3.39 -7.33 3.54
CA PHE A 120 3.68 -8.32 2.51
C PHE A 120 2.43 -8.98 1.96
N VAL A 121 2.14 -8.73 0.68
CA VAL A 121 0.99 -9.28 -0.05
C VAL A 121 1.45 -10.42 -0.96
N VAL A 122 0.68 -11.51 -1.01
CA VAL A 122 0.86 -12.64 -1.92
C VAL A 122 -0.45 -12.92 -2.65
N LEU A 123 -0.43 -12.79 -3.96
CA LEU A 123 -1.51 -13.13 -4.88
C LEU A 123 -1.22 -14.53 -5.46
N THR A 124 -2.17 -15.47 -5.37
CA THR A 124 -1.98 -16.88 -5.81
C THR A 124 -3.19 -17.42 -6.57
N GLY A 125 -2.92 -18.15 -7.65
CA GLY A 125 -3.94 -18.72 -8.55
C GLY A 125 -4.42 -17.67 -9.55
N ASN A 126 -4.00 -17.79 -10.81
CA ASN A 126 -4.25 -16.80 -11.87
C ASN A 126 -3.89 -15.36 -11.43
N ALA A 127 -2.72 -15.21 -10.82
CA ALA A 127 -2.29 -13.95 -10.22
C ALA A 127 -1.93 -12.92 -11.31
N TYR A 128 -2.59 -11.77 -11.25
CA TYR A 128 -2.37 -10.62 -12.11
C TYR A 128 -2.08 -9.37 -11.27
N LEU A 129 -1.18 -8.53 -11.75
CA LEU A 129 -0.91 -7.21 -11.17
C LEU A 129 -0.63 -6.21 -12.29
N GLU A 130 -1.31 -5.07 -12.26
CA GLU A 130 -1.11 -3.92 -13.16
C GLU A 130 -0.67 -2.66 -12.40
N GLN A 131 0.14 -1.85 -13.07
CA GLN A 131 0.47 -0.49 -12.66
C GLN A 131 0.51 0.40 -13.91
N LEU A 132 -0.44 1.34 -14.00
CA LEU A 132 -0.76 2.03 -15.25
C LEU A 132 -1.06 1.00 -16.37
N ASP A 133 -0.44 1.13 -17.54
CA ASP A 133 -0.63 0.20 -18.67
C ASP A 133 0.31 -1.02 -18.63
N SER A 134 1.29 -1.07 -17.72
CA SER A 134 2.21 -2.21 -17.55
C SER A 134 1.61 -3.26 -16.62
N ASN A 135 1.84 -4.55 -16.90
CA ASN A 135 1.27 -5.65 -16.13
C ASN A 135 2.17 -6.89 -16.02
N ILE A 136 1.85 -7.74 -15.05
CA ILE A 136 2.52 -9.02 -14.76
C ILE A 136 1.44 -10.08 -14.51
N THR A 137 1.60 -11.26 -15.14
CA THR A 137 0.78 -12.47 -14.90
C THR A 137 1.65 -13.63 -14.44
N GLY A 138 1.18 -14.42 -13.48
CA GLY A 138 1.81 -15.68 -13.07
C GLY A 138 0.88 -16.57 -12.23
N ASP A 139 1.40 -17.67 -11.71
CA ASP A 139 0.67 -18.50 -10.75
C ASP A 139 0.71 -17.91 -9.34
N LYS A 140 1.79 -17.18 -9.03
CA LYS A 140 1.96 -16.44 -7.78
C LYS A 140 2.69 -15.12 -8.02
N ILE A 141 2.21 -14.03 -7.42
CA ILE A 141 2.90 -12.73 -7.36
C ILE A 141 3.05 -12.35 -5.89
N THR A 142 4.24 -11.89 -5.47
CA THR A 142 4.51 -11.34 -4.14
C THR A 142 4.79 -9.84 -4.27
N TYR A 143 4.39 -9.06 -3.26
CA TYR A 143 4.57 -7.61 -3.21
C TYR A 143 4.92 -7.18 -1.79
N LEU A 144 6.10 -6.57 -1.63
CA LEU A 144 6.53 -5.87 -0.42
C LEU A 144 6.09 -4.40 -0.56
N VAL A 145 5.03 -4.02 0.16
CA VAL A 145 4.36 -2.72 0.00
C VAL A 145 5.31 -1.57 0.31
N LYS A 146 5.97 -1.58 1.48
CA LYS A 146 6.92 -0.53 1.89
C LYS A 146 8.15 -0.42 1.00
N GLU A 147 8.65 -1.53 0.47
CA GLU A 147 9.80 -1.53 -0.44
C GLU A 147 9.43 -1.25 -1.90
N GLN A 148 8.13 -1.25 -2.23
CA GLN A 148 7.58 -1.22 -3.58
C GLN A 148 8.17 -2.30 -4.52
N LYS A 149 8.55 -3.46 -3.95
CA LYS A 149 9.20 -4.57 -4.70
C LYS A 149 8.21 -5.69 -5.00
N MET A 150 8.20 -6.14 -6.24
CA MET A 150 7.35 -7.24 -6.72
C MET A 150 8.20 -8.39 -7.24
N GLN A 151 7.74 -9.63 -7.04
CA GLN A 151 8.30 -10.82 -7.68
C GLN A 151 7.16 -11.69 -8.20
N ALA A 152 7.34 -12.34 -9.34
CA ALA A 152 6.35 -13.22 -9.92
C ALA A 152 6.95 -14.60 -10.21
N PHE A 153 6.13 -15.62 -10.03
CA PHE A 153 6.51 -17.02 -10.11
C PHE A 153 5.46 -17.80 -10.91
N SER A 154 5.91 -18.83 -11.60
CA SER A 154 5.05 -19.79 -12.28
C SER A 154 5.38 -21.21 -11.86
N GLU A 155 4.39 -22.09 -11.92
CA GLU A 155 4.56 -23.53 -11.67
C GLU A 155 5.38 -24.19 -12.78
N LYS A 156 5.83 -25.43 -12.53
CA LYS A 156 6.63 -26.21 -13.48
C LYS A 156 5.86 -26.39 -14.81
N GLY A 157 6.45 -25.89 -15.90
CA GLY A 157 5.86 -25.97 -17.25
C GLY A 157 5.02 -24.76 -17.66
N LYS A 158 4.71 -23.84 -16.72
CA LYS A 158 4.11 -22.54 -17.00
C LYS A 158 5.19 -21.45 -17.10
N ARG A 159 4.79 -20.22 -17.42
CA ARG A 159 5.67 -19.04 -17.49
C ARG A 159 5.02 -17.83 -16.83
N VAL A 160 5.85 -16.99 -16.21
CA VAL A 160 5.51 -15.60 -15.93
C VAL A 160 5.52 -14.82 -17.25
N THR A 161 4.56 -13.92 -17.43
CA THR A 161 4.56 -12.94 -18.52
C THR A 161 4.55 -11.54 -17.92
N THR A 162 5.32 -10.62 -18.51
CA THR A 162 5.38 -9.21 -18.11
C THR A 162 5.26 -8.36 -19.37
N VAL A 163 4.32 -7.42 -19.38
CA VAL A 163 4.17 -6.42 -20.44
C VAL A 163 4.61 -5.07 -19.90
N LEU A 164 5.67 -4.51 -20.48
CA LEU A 164 6.16 -3.17 -20.17
C LEU A 164 5.70 -2.21 -21.27
N VAL A 165 4.80 -1.29 -20.94
CA VAL A 165 4.33 -0.28 -21.88
C VAL A 165 5.23 0.96 -21.79
N PRO A 166 5.91 1.38 -22.86
CA PRO A 166 6.71 2.61 -22.86
C PRO A 166 5.88 3.84 -22.51
N SER A 167 6.44 4.79 -21.75
CA SER A 167 5.76 6.02 -21.31
C SER A 167 5.09 6.79 -22.44
N GLN A 168 5.72 6.84 -23.62
CA GLN A 168 5.21 7.47 -24.84
C GLN A 168 3.84 6.93 -25.32
N LEU A 169 3.46 5.71 -24.93
CA LEU A 169 2.15 5.12 -25.24
C LEU A 169 1.15 5.34 -24.10
N GLN A 170 1.60 5.43 -22.85
CA GLN A 170 0.76 5.67 -21.67
C GLN A 170 0.08 7.04 -21.74
N ASP A 171 0.80 8.09 -22.16
CA ASP A 171 0.26 9.45 -22.22
C ASP A 171 -0.74 9.65 -23.38
N LYS A 172 -0.61 8.88 -24.48
CA LYS A 172 -1.55 8.97 -25.62
C LYS A 172 -2.96 8.52 -25.25
N ASN A 173 -3.10 7.50 -24.41
CA ASN A 173 -4.41 6.98 -23.97
C ASN A 173 -5.18 8.00 -23.10
N LYS A 174 -4.48 8.91 -22.42
CA LYS A 174 -5.12 9.98 -21.61
C LYS A 174 -5.63 11.16 -22.45
N GLY A 175 -5.22 11.28 -23.71
CA GLY A 175 -5.58 12.39 -24.60
C GLY A 175 -6.90 12.23 -25.36
N GLN A 176 -7.55 11.07 -25.29
CA GLN A 176 -8.79 10.78 -26.03
C GLN A 176 -10.06 10.98 -25.19
N THR A 177 -10.26 12.19 -24.68
CA THR A 177 -11.60 12.65 -24.30
C THR A 177 -12.45 12.74 -25.57
N PRO A 178 -13.66 12.15 -25.64
CA PRO A 178 -14.52 12.28 -26.82
C PRO A 178 -14.81 13.75 -27.09
N ALA A 179 -14.47 14.23 -28.29
CA ALA A 179 -14.77 15.60 -28.69
C ALA A 179 -16.28 15.86 -28.55
N GLN A 180 -16.64 16.80 -27.69
CA GLN A 180 -18.01 17.21 -27.45
C GLN A 180 -18.67 17.58 -28.80
N LYS A 181 -19.66 16.81 -29.23
CA LYS A 181 -20.53 17.22 -30.35
C LYS A 181 -21.21 18.53 -29.96
N LYS A 182 -20.72 19.65 -30.48
CA LYS A 182 -21.53 20.86 -30.60
C LYS A 182 -22.65 20.54 -31.60
N SER A 183 -23.86 20.40 -31.10
CA SER A 183 -25.03 20.60 -31.95
C SER A 183 -25.12 22.09 -32.28
N ASN A 184 -25.52 22.37 -33.51
CA ASN A 184 -26.16 23.64 -33.86
C ASN A 184 -27.51 23.78 -33.13
#